data_AF-A0A917M1D7-F1
#
_entry.id   AF-A0A917M1D7-F1
#
_cell.length_a   1.000
_cell.length_b   1.000
_cell.length_c   1.000
_cell.angle_alpha   90.00
_cell.angle_beta   90.00
_cell.angle_gamma   90.00
#
_symmetry.space_group_name_H-M   'P 1'
#
loop_
_entity.id
_entity.type
_entity.pdbx_description
1 polymer ?
#
loop_
_entity_poly.entity_id
_entity_poly.type
_entity_poly.pdbx_seq_one_letter_code
_entity_poly.pdbx_strand_id
1 'polypeptide(L)'
;MRTSVKTLAAGSLAVASLLIAPAAIAETSTATVGVTGGELTASATNVTLTGVSTDHADQDTNGSVEVIVDDLSGTGAGWNVTQQVTTDFLYAGAFGGTDIPANNFSVSGVGAEGITSTSGASTEGITTAGAGIGAIGTEAKTVLSATAGNGEGAYTVPLSVTLTVPADSREGSYAATLTTTVSTAL
;
A
#
# COMPACT_ATOMS: atom_id res chain seq x y z
N MET A 1 99.26 22.20 -56.62
CA MET A 1 98.21 21.92 -57.60
C MET A 1 97.36 20.79 -57.05
N ARG A 2 96.09 21.10 -56.69
CA ARG A 2 94.87 20.27 -56.51
C ARG A 2 95.08 18.75 -56.27
N THR A 3 94.44 18.07 -55.29
CA THR A 3 92.97 17.94 -55.15
C THR A 3 92.58 17.22 -53.82
N SER A 4 91.38 17.51 -53.34
CA SER A 4 90.72 17.18 -52.05
C SER A 4 90.10 15.78 -51.90
N VAL A 5 89.92 15.27 -50.66
CA VAL A 5 88.82 14.34 -50.21
C VAL A 5 88.68 14.49 -48.67
N LYS A 6 87.70 15.20 -48.08
CA LYS A 6 86.29 14.87 -47.73
C LYS A 6 86.10 13.75 -46.68
N THR A 7 85.82 14.13 -45.43
CA THR A 7 84.97 13.33 -44.52
C THR A 7 84.01 14.27 -43.79
N LEU A 8 82.72 14.11 -44.09
CA LEU A 8 81.60 14.89 -43.58
C LEU A 8 81.25 14.44 -42.16
N ALA A 9 81.20 15.37 -41.22
CA ALA A 9 80.48 15.20 -39.95
C ALA A 9 78.99 15.49 -40.20
N ALA A 10 78.14 14.48 -40.03
CA ALA A 10 76.69 14.62 -40.07
C ALA A 10 76.13 14.26 -38.68
N GLY A 11 76.23 15.21 -37.74
CA GLY A 11 75.53 15.14 -36.46
C GLY A 11 74.08 15.54 -36.68
N SER A 12 73.18 14.55 -36.69
CA SER A 12 71.74 14.79 -36.78
C SER A 12 71.23 15.33 -35.44
N LEU A 13 70.92 16.62 -35.37
CA LEU A 13 70.29 17.25 -34.21
C LEU A 13 68.78 17.00 -34.29
N ALA A 14 68.30 15.93 -33.67
CA ALA A 14 66.87 15.67 -33.53
C ALA A 14 66.29 16.64 -32.50
N VAL A 15 65.66 17.73 -32.97
CA VAL A 15 64.84 18.61 -32.13
C VAL A 15 63.56 17.85 -31.79
N ALA A 16 63.55 17.17 -30.64
CA ALA A 16 62.35 16.58 -30.08
C ALA A 16 61.47 17.72 -29.53
N SER A 17 60.56 18.23 -30.35
CA SER A 17 59.50 19.14 -29.92
C SER A 17 58.59 18.39 -28.95
N LEU A 18 58.81 18.57 -27.64
CA LEU A 18 57.91 18.07 -26.59
C LEU A 18 56.56 18.78 -26.74
N LEU A 19 55.58 18.11 -27.35
CA LEU A 19 54.17 18.52 -27.33
C LEU A 19 53.67 18.38 -25.89
N ILE A 20 53.74 19.45 -25.11
CA ILE A 20 53.07 19.54 -23.81
C ILE A 20 51.57 19.68 -24.10
N ALA A 21 50.84 18.57 -24.07
CA ALA A 21 49.39 18.62 -24.11
C ALA A 21 48.89 19.34 -22.84
N PRO A 22 47.96 20.32 -22.95
CA PRO A 22 47.40 20.96 -21.78
C PRO A 22 46.68 19.92 -20.91
N ALA A 23 47.01 19.88 -19.62
CA ALA A 23 46.31 19.05 -18.66
C ALA A 23 44.86 19.55 -18.57
N ALA A 24 43.91 18.71 -19.00
CA ALA A 24 42.49 18.99 -18.79
C ALA A 24 42.20 18.88 -17.29
N ILE A 25 41.81 19.98 -16.65
CA ILE A 25 41.30 19.99 -15.28
C ILE A 25 39.81 19.71 -15.37
N ALA A 26 39.37 18.55 -14.88
CA ALA A 26 37.95 18.25 -14.74
C ALA A 26 37.41 18.93 -13.47
N GLU A 27 36.33 19.70 -13.61
CA GLU A 27 35.58 20.26 -12.49
C GLU A 27 34.42 19.33 -12.16
N THR A 28 34.44 18.73 -10.97
CA THR A 28 33.35 17.89 -10.48
C THR A 28 32.36 18.76 -9.71
N SER A 29 31.24 19.09 -10.33
CA SER A 29 30.10 19.69 -9.65
C SER A 29 29.16 18.59 -9.15
N THR A 30 28.81 18.60 -7.86
CA THR A 30 27.80 17.71 -7.29
C THR A 30 26.47 18.44 -7.13
N ALA A 31 25.38 17.78 -7.52
CA ALA A 31 24.02 18.24 -7.23
C ALA A 31 23.42 17.28 -6.20
N THR A 32 22.80 17.82 -5.15
CA THR A 32 22.10 17.05 -4.12
C THR A 32 20.64 17.47 -4.06
N VAL A 33 19.77 16.49 -3.78
CA VAL A 33 18.33 16.70 -3.54
C VAL A 33 17.93 15.90 -2.30
N GLY A 34 17.07 16.48 -1.47
CA GLY A 34 16.45 15.80 -0.33
C GLY A 34 15.00 15.48 -0.63
N VAL A 35 14.53 14.34 -0.14
CA VAL A 35 13.12 13.94 -0.15
C VAL A 35 12.68 13.81 1.30
N THR A 36 11.51 14.35 1.63
CA THR A 36 10.91 14.27 2.96
C THR A 36 9.62 13.46 2.86
N GLY A 37 9.51 12.42 3.68
CA GLY A 37 8.30 11.61 3.79
C GLY A 37 7.18 12.33 4.53
N GLY A 38 5.94 11.95 4.22
CA GLY A 38 4.72 12.30 4.92
C GLY A 38 4.21 11.18 5.83
N GLU A 39 2.90 11.17 6.07
CA GLU A 39 2.24 10.20 6.95
C GLU A 39 1.78 8.94 6.20
N LEU A 40 1.68 7.84 6.94
CA LEU A 40 0.97 6.63 6.53
C LEU A 40 -0.46 6.70 7.08
N THR A 41 -1.45 6.67 6.20
CA THR A 41 -2.87 6.77 6.58
C THR A 41 -3.70 5.66 5.96
N ALA A 42 -4.79 5.29 6.64
CA ALA A 42 -5.82 4.43 6.07
C ALA A 42 -7.20 4.87 6.53
N SER A 43 -8.19 4.68 5.66
CA SER A 43 -9.59 4.94 5.93
C SER A 43 -10.48 3.91 5.25
N ALA A 44 -11.74 3.86 5.64
CA ALA A 44 -12.73 2.98 5.03
C ALA A 44 -14.03 3.76 4.79
N THR A 45 -14.72 3.44 3.69
CA THR A 45 -16.05 4.00 3.43
C THR A 45 -17.10 3.42 4.39
N ASN A 46 -18.26 4.05 4.46
CA ASN A 46 -19.39 3.47 5.18
C ASN A 46 -19.83 2.17 4.52
N VAL A 47 -20.12 1.17 5.35
CA VAL A 47 -20.75 -0.08 4.92
C VAL A 47 -22.26 0.13 4.82
N THR A 48 -22.85 -0.28 3.70
CA THR A 48 -24.30 -0.43 3.59
C THR A 48 -24.62 -1.89 3.31
N LEU A 49 -25.42 -2.50 4.18
CA LEU A 49 -25.90 -3.88 4.03
C LEU A 49 -27.31 -3.87 3.46
N THR A 50 -27.65 -4.90 2.69
CA THR A 50 -29.00 -5.06 2.15
C THR A 50 -29.96 -5.46 3.28
N GLY A 51 -31.20 -4.95 3.27
CA GLY A 51 -32.20 -5.42 4.24
C GLY A 51 -32.59 -6.88 3.99
N VAL A 52 -32.81 -7.65 5.05
CA VAL A 52 -33.33 -9.03 4.99
C VAL A 52 -34.78 -9.07 5.45
N SER A 53 -35.54 -10.04 4.95
CA SER A 53 -36.89 -10.33 5.45
C SER A 53 -36.83 -11.32 6.61
N THR A 54 -37.75 -11.22 7.56
CA THR A 54 -37.88 -12.20 8.63
C THR A 54 -38.44 -13.51 8.06
N ASP A 55 -37.71 -14.62 8.22
CA ASP A 55 -38.14 -15.94 7.73
C ASP A 55 -37.99 -17.07 8.77
N HIS A 56 -37.66 -16.73 10.02
CA HIS A 56 -37.37 -17.66 11.12
C HIS A 56 -36.14 -18.55 10.91
N ALA A 57 -35.23 -18.16 10.02
CA ALA A 57 -33.91 -18.74 9.86
C ALA A 57 -32.84 -17.64 9.93
N ASP A 58 -31.58 -18.04 10.16
CA ASP A 58 -30.47 -17.11 10.04
C ASP A 58 -30.37 -16.62 8.60
N GLN A 59 -30.14 -15.32 8.41
CA GLN A 59 -30.08 -14.70 7.09
C GLN A 59 -28.76 -13.96 6.91
N ASP A 60 -28.06 -14.25 5.83
CA ASP A 60 -26.88 -13.49 5.45
C ASP A 60 -27.29 -12.26 4.64
N THR A 61 -26.83 -11.09 5.08
CA THR A 61 -26.82 -9.88 4.26
C THR A 61 -25.41 -9.50 3.86
N ASN A 62 -25.27 -9.07 2.61
CA ASN A 62 -24.01 -8.75 2.00
C ASN A 62 -23.93 -7.26 1.69
N GLY A 63 -22.71 -6.74 1.71
CA GLY A 63 -22.36 -5.39 1.28
C GLY A 63 -20.89 -5.34 0.86
N SER A 64 -20.41 -4.11 0.69
CA SER A 64 -19.00 -3.84 0.43
C SER A 64 -18.50 -2.67 1.26
N VAL A 65 -17.19 -2.65 1.47
CA VAL A 65 -16.46 -1.51 2.04
C VAL A 65 -15.25 -1.25 1.16
N GLU A 66 -14.97 0.02 0.88
CA GLU A 66 -13.75 0.41 0.19
C GLU A 66 -12.74 0.90 1.22
N VAL A 67 -11.57 0.25 1.25
CA VAL A 67 -10.43 0.65 2.08
C VAL A 67 -9.47 1.47 1.22
N ILE A 68 -9.10 2.64 1.73
CA ILE A 68 -8.17 3.57 1.09
C ILE A 68 -6.93 3.66 1.96
N VAL A 69 -5.75 3.42 1.38
CA VAL A 69 -4.45 3.55 2.04
C VAL A 69 -3.63 4.58 1.29
N ASP A 70 -2.95 5.48 2.01
CA ASP A 70 -1.98 6.42 1.45
C ASP A 70 -0.69 6.36 2.27
N ASP A 71 0.37 5.82 1.66
CA ASP A 71 1.71 5.75 2.24
C ASP A 71 2.61 6.81 1.61
N LEU A 72 2.71 7.97 2.28
CA LEU A 72 3.63 9.03 1.93
C LEU A 72 4.96 8.91 2.66
N SER A 73 5.21 7.86 3.45
CA SER A 73 6.35 7.77 4.35
C SER A 73 7.70 7.80 3.61
N GLY A 74 7.73 7.29 2.37
CA GLY A 74 8.95 7.17 1.57
C GLY A 74 10.01 6.26 2.20
N THR A 75 9.59 5.36 3.10
CA THR A 75 10.47 4.45 3.83
C THR A 75 10.58 3.07 3.20
N GLY A 76 9.64 2.69 2.33
CA GLY A 76 9.50 1.34 1.80
C GLY A 76 9.32 0.28 2.88
N ALA A 77 8.89 0.62 4.09
CA ALA A 77 8.78 -0.35 5.18
C ALA A 77 7.61 -1.33 4.98
N GLY A 78 6.63 -0.98 4.14
CA GLY A 78 5.37 -1.70 4.03
C GLY A 78 4.43 -1.39 5.20
N TRP A 79 3.24 -1.98 5.18
CA TRP A 79 2.18 -1.64 6.13
C TRP A 79 1.17 -2.76 6.30
N ASN A 80 0.41 -2.71 7.40
CA ASN A 80 -0.74 -3.57 7.67
C ASN A 80 -1.94 -2.70 8.01
N VAL A 81 -3.08 -2.97 7.36
CA VAL A 81 -4.38 -2.40 7.72
C VAL A 81 -5.20 -3.46 8.41
N THR A 82 -5.71 -3.11 9.59
CA THR A 82 -6.61 -3.96 10.37
C THR A 82 -8.00 -3.34 10.46
N GLN A 83 -9.00 -4.21 10.55
CA GLN A 83 -10.39 -3.82 10.81
C GLN A 83 -10.95 -4.54 12.02
N GLN A 84 -11.84 -3.86 12.74
CA GLN A 84 -12.50 -4.36 13.94
C GLN A 84 -13.91 -3.76 14.03
N VAL A 85 -14.90 -4.56 14.41
CA VAL A 85 -16.20 -4.04 14.82
C VAL A 85 -16.13 -3.77 16.33
N THR A 86 -16.22 -2.52 16.73
CA THR A 86 -15.96 -2.09 18.12
C THR A 86 -17.11 -2.35 19.08
N THR A 87 -18.33 -2.53 18.55
CA THR A 87 -19.55 -2.79 19.31
C THR A 87 -20.39 -3.84 18.60
N ASP A 88 -21.30 -4.49 19.32
CA ASP A 88 -22.39 -5.22 18.68
C ASP A 88 -23.21 -4.29 17.77
N PHE A 89 -23.97 -4.88 16.85
CA PHE A 89 -24.92 -4.16 16.01
C PHE A 89 -26.15 -3.82 16.85
N LEU A 90 -26.20 -2.58 17.30
CA LEU A 90 -27.18 -2.09 18.24
C LEU A 90 -28.56 -1.99 17.61
N TYR A 91 -29.56 -2.59 18.25
CA TYR A 91 -30.95 -2.53 17.81
C TYR A 91 -31.55 -1.13 18.00
N ALA A 92 -32.17 -0.63 16.93
CA ALA A 92 -32.97 0.58 16.94
C ALA A 92 -34.30 0.31 16.22
N GLY A 93 -35.35 0.02 16.98
CA GLY A 93 -36.68 -0.21 16.44
C GLY A 93 -37.78 -0.21 17.51
N ALA A 94 -39.04 -0.28 17.06
CA ALA A 94 -40.21 -0.14 17.92
C ALA A 94 -40.55 -1.42 18.72
N PHE A 95 -39.96 -2.56 18.36
CA PHE A 95 -40.38 -3.86 18.85
C PHE A 95 -39.46 -4.42 19.94
N GLY A 96 -38.50 -3.67 20.46
CA GLY A 96 -37.63 -4.12 21.57
C GLY A 96 -36.80 -5.37 21.25
N GLY A 97 -36.14 -5.38 20.10
CA GLY A 97 -35.19 -6.42 19.69
C GLY A 97 -33.90 -6.41 20.50
N THR A 98 -33.14 -7.48 20.36
CA THR A 98 -31.78 -7.61 20.90
C THR A 98 -30.74 -7.23 19.85
N ASP A 99 -29.58 -6.79 20.29
CA ASP A 99 -28.44 -6.50 19.43
C ASP A 99 -27.94 -7.76 18.71
N ILE A 100 -27.36 -7.58 17.52
CA ILE A 100 -26.71 -8.67 16.78
C ILE A 100 -25.22 -8.69 17.16
N PRO A 101 -24.68 -9.82 17.64
CA PRO A 101 -23.28 -9.90 18.06
C PRO A 101 -22.31 -9.47 16.95
N ALA A 102 -21.26 -8.71 17.31
CA ALA A 102 -20.22 -8.29 16.37
C ALA A 102 -19.56 -9.47 15.64
N ASN A 103 -19.46 -10.64 16.31
CA ASN A 103 -18.91 -11.87 15.74
C ASN A 103 -19.73 -12.45 14.58
N ASN A 104 -20.94 -11.93 14.31
CA ASN A 104 -21.71 -12.28 13.14
C ASN A 104 -21.27 -11.51 11.88
N PHE A 105 -20.40 -10.51 12.03
CA PHE A 105 -19.88 -9.72 10.92
C PHE A 105 -18.52 -10.25 10.46
N SER A 106 -18.42 -10.50 9.17
CA SER A 106 -17.25 -11.04 8.49
C SER A 106 -16.84 -10.16 7.32
N VAL A 107 -15.54 -10.19 7.02
CA VAL A 107 -14.92 -9.47 5.90
C VAL A 107 -14.22 -10.50 5.03
N SER A 108 -14.31 -10.34 3.71
CA SER A 108 -13.61 -11.17 2.73
C SER A 108 -12.88 -10.29 1.74
N GLY A 109 -11.60 -10.57 1.52
CA GLY A 109 -10.82 -9.89 0.49
C GLY A 109 -11.26 -10.24 -0.93
N VAL A 110 -10.99 -9.32 -1.86
CA VAL A 110 -11.29 -9.46 -3.30
C VAL A 110 -10.17 -10.15 -4.10
N GLY A 111 -9.11 -10.61 -3.44
CA GLY A 111 -7.90 -11.09 -4.10
C GLY A 111 -7.08 -9.92 -4.69
N ALA A 112 -5.93 -10.23 -5.28
CA ALA A 112 -5.01 -9.21 -5.79
C ALA A 112 -5.60 -8.38 -6.96
N GLU A 113 -6.53 -8.95 -7.73
CA GLU A 113 -7.12 -8.31 -8.91
C GLU A 113 -8.07 -7.14 -8.57
N GLY A 114 -8.56 -7.05 -7.34
CA GLY A 114 -9.41 -5.94 -6.91
C GLY A 114 -8.66 -4.72 -6.40
N ILE A 115 -7.33 -4.79 -6.24
CA ILE A 115 -6.52 -3.70 -5.72
C ILE A 115 -6.24 -2.69 -6.84
N THR A 116 -6.61 -1.43 -6.63
CA THR A 116 -6.36 -0.35 -7.59
C THR A 116 -5.33 0.63 -7.02
N SER A 117 -4.27 0.91 -7.78
CA SER A 117 -3.35 2.02 -7.49
C SER A 117 -3.94 3.31 -8.05
N THR A 118 -4.09 4.33 -7.20
CA THR A 118 -4.59 5.66 -7.58
C THR A 118 -3.43 6.65 -7.80
N SER A 119 -2.29 6.41 -7.14
CA SER A 119 -1.04 7.15 -7.30
C SER A 119 0.13 6.32 -6.75
N GLY A 120 1.33 6.52 -7.28
CA GLY A 120 2.55 5.91 -6.75
C GLY A 120 2.91 4.57 -7.41
N ALA A 121 3.40 3.62 -6.60
CA ALA A 121 3.93 2.36 -7.06
C ALA A 121 2.85 1.39 -7.58
N SER A 122 3.30 0.29 -8.18
CA SER A 122 2.43 -0.81 -8.58
C SER A 122 1.72 -1.43 -7.36
N THR A 123 0.72 -2.27 -7.62
CA THR A 123 0.02 -3.05 -6.59
C THR A 123 0.78 -4.33 -6.21
N GLU A 124 2.00 -4.50 -6.73
CA GLU A 124 2.86 -5.64 -6.41
C GLU A 124 3.18 -5.66 -4.91
N GLY A 125 3.25 -6.85 -4.31
CA GLY A 125 3.52 -7.01 -2.88
C GLY A 125 2.37 -6.58 -1.95
N ILE A 126 1.24 -6.11 -2.49
CA ILE A 126 0.03 -5.83 -1.71
C ILE A 126 -0.87 -7.07 -1.72
N THR A 127 -1.30 -7.50 -0.54
CA THR A 127 -2.15 -8.67 -0.35
C THR A 127 -3.38 -8.32 0.46
N THR A 128 -4.55 -8.72 -0.02
CA THR A 128 -5.75 -8.79 0.80
C THR A 128 -5.71 -10.05 1.64
N ALA A 129 -6.18 -10.02 2.88
CA ALA A 129 -6.48 -11.26 3.56
C ALA A 129 -7.64 -11.94 2.81
N GLY A 130 -7.38 -13.13 2.25
CA GLY A 130 -8.24 -13.75 1.24
C GLY A 130 -9.64 -14.10 1.75
N ALA A 131 -10.32 -15.06 1.10
CA ALA A 131 -11.69 -15.47 1.45
C ALA A 131 -11.86 -16.12 2.86
N GLY A 132 -10.88 -16.00 3.76
CA GLY A 132 -10.78 -16.77 5.00
C GLY A 132 -10.54 -15.95 6.29
N ILE A 133 -10.70 -14.62 6.28
CA ILE A 133 -10.60 -13.83 7.53
C ILE A 133 -11.69 -14.26 8.53
N GLY A 134 -12.86 -14.65 8.01
CA GLY A 134 -14.02 -15.04 8.79
C GLY A 134 -14.60 -13.87 9.58
N ALA A 135 -15.29 -14.19 10.67
CA ALA A 135 -15.82 -13.20 11.60
C ALA A 135 -14.70 -12.29 12.13
N ILE A 136 -14.75 -10.98 11.89
CA ILE A 136 -13.77 -10.05 12.47
C ILE A 136 -14.15 -9.72 13.92
N GLY A 137 -15.45 -9.59 14.20
CA GLY A 137 -15.94 -9.38 15.56
C GLY A 137 -15.26 -8.22 16.28
N THR A 138 -15.02 -8.43 17.57
CA THR A 138 -14.32 -7.49 18.45
C THR A 138 -12.80 -7.69 18.46
N GLU A 139 -12.22 -8.48 17.56
CA GLU A 139 -10.76 -8.63 17.44
C GLU A 139 -10.29 -7.94 16.16
N ALA A 140 -9.25 -7.11 16.26
CA ALA A 140 -8.69 -6.47 15.08
C ALA A 140 -8.00 -7.52 14.18
N LYS A 141 -8.45 -7.64 12.93
CA LYS A 141 -7.87 -8.56 11.95
C LYS A 141 -7.27 -7.80 10.78
N THR A 142 -6.09 -8.24 10.32
CA THR A 142 -5.47 -7.68 9.12
C THR A 142 -6.30 -8.02 7.90
N VAL A 143 -6.72 -6.99 7.16
CA VAL A 143 -7.52 -7.09 5.94
C VAL A 143 -6.69 -6.79 4.69
N LEU A 144 -5.63 -6.00 4.82
CA LEU A 144 -4.74 -5.60 3.74
C LEU A 144 -3.33 -5.43 4.29
N SER A 145 -2.33 -5.77 3.50
CA SER A 145 -0.93 -5.54 3.85
C SER A 145 -0.08 -5.30 2.62
N ALA A 146 0.98 -4.52 2.77
CA ALA A 146 2.08 -4.41 1.80
C ALA A 146 3.37 -4.93 2.42
N THR A 147 4.10 -5.75 1.66
CA THR A 147 5.44 -6.21 2.06
C THR A 147 6.47 -5.08 1.96
N ALA A 148 7.59 -5.22 2.69
CA ALA A 148 8.69 -4.26 2.59
C ALA A 148 9.18 -4.12 1.14
N GLY A 149 9.50 -2.89 0.76
CA GLY A 149 9.85 -2.47 -0.60
C GLY A 149 8.64 -2.20 -1.52
N ASN A 150 7.42 -2.43 -1.04
CA ASN A 150 6.18 -2.25 -1.80
C ASN A 150 5.16 -1.37 -1.05
N GLY A 151 4.08 -1.01 -1.73
CA GLY A 151 2.96 -0.29 -1.13
C GLY A 151 3.21 1.20 -0.88
N GLU A 152 4.23 1.79 -1.51
CA GLU A 152 4.45 3.24 -1.49
C GLU A 152 3.50 3.92 -2.48
N GLY A 153 2.60 4.76 -1.97
CA GLY A 153 1.57 5.42 -2.78
C GLY A 153 0.17 5.25 -2.21
N ALA A 154 -0.82 5.52 -3.06
CA ALA A 154 -2.23 5.54 -2.69
C ALA A 154 -3.01 4.42 -3.38
N TYR A 155 -3.72 3.63 -2.59
CA TYR A 155 -4.41 2.42 -3.03
C TYR A 155 -5.85 2.38 -2.57
N THR A 156 -6.70 1.82 -3.42
CA THR A 156 -8.12 1.61 -3.17
C THR A 156 -8.43 0.14 -3.32
N VAL A 157 -9.04 -0.45 -2.29
CA VAL A 157 -9.34 -1.88 -2.25
C VAL A 157 -10.78 -2.10 -1.80
N PRO A 158 -11.67 -2.61 -2.68
CA PRO A 158 -12.98 -3.06 -2.27
C PRO A 158 -12.84 -4.36 -1.47
N LEU A 159 -13.55 -4.48 -0.35
CA LEU A 159 -13.69 -5.71 0.42
C LEU A 159 -15.18 -6.06 0.47
N SER A 160 -15.48 -7.35 0.38
CA SER A 160 -16.84 -7.86 0.59
C SER A 160 -17.08 -8.05 2.07
N VAL A 161 -18.28 -7.73 2.53
CA VAL A 161 -18.66 -7.92 3.94
C VAL A 161 -19.99 -8.66 4.03
N THR A 162 -20.11 -9.49 5.07
CA THR A 162 -21.31 -10.28 5.32
C THR A 162 -21.66 -10.19 6.80
N LEU A 163 -22.94 -9.92 7.10
CA LEU A 163 -23.51 -10.03 8.43
C LEU A 163 -24.53 -11.16 8.45
N THR A 164 -24.34 -12.13 9.34
CA THR A 164 -25.36 -13.14 9.63
C THR A 164 -26.36 -12.58 10.65
N VAL A 165 -27.59 -12.35 10.21
CA VAL A 165 -28.70 -11.88 11.05
C VAL A 165 -29.38 -13.11 11.69
N PRO A 166 -29.37 -13.24 13.03
CA PRO A 166 -30.02 -14.36 13.71
C PRO A 166 -31.52 -14.48 13.42
N ALA A 167 -32.04 -15.71 13.37
CA ALA A 167 -33.44 -16.03 13.11
C ALA A 167 -34.47 -15.33 14.02
N ASP A 168 -34.07 -14.96 15.24
CA ASP A 168 -34.90 -14.31 16.25
C ASP A 168 -34.75 -12.77 16.28
N SER A 169 -33.96 -12.21 15.36
CA SER A 169 -33.83 -10.76 15.20
C SER A 169 -35.18 -10.10 14.89
N ARG A 170 -35.45 -8.96 15.52
CA ARG A 170 -36.71 -8.24 15.33
C ARG A 170 -36.59 -7.24 14.19
N GLU A 171 -37.71 -6.90 13.59
CA GLU A 171 -37.79 -5.79 12.65
C GLU A 171 -37.26 -4.50 13.30
N GLY A 172 -36.34 -3.83 12.61
CA GLY A 172 -35.69 -2.62 13.06
C GLY A 172 -34.40 -2.33 12.29
N SER A 173 -33.71 -1.27 12.71
CA SER A 173 -32.37 -0.95 12.21
C SER A 173 -31.31 -1.47 13.17
N TYR A 174 -30.16 -1.84 12.62
CA TYR A 174 -29.03 -2.40 13.34
C TYR A 174 -27.76 -1.67 12.89
N ALA A 175 -27.00 -1.10 13.83
CA ALA A 175 -25.82 -0.31 13.51
C ALA A 175 -24.64 -0.62 14.43
N ALA A 176 -23.45 -0.69 13.86
CA ALA A 176 -22.20 -0.86 14.58
C ALA A 176 -21.13 0.08 14.01
N THR A 177 -20.01 0.24 14.74
CA THR A 177 -18.86 1.02 14.29
C THR A 177 -17.73 0.11 13.83
N LEU A 178 -17.40 0.19 12.54
CA LEU A 178 -16.22 -0.44 11.94
C LEU A 178 -15.01 0.50 12.09
N THR A 179 -14.01 0.07 12.84
CA THR A 179 -12.76 0.81 13.01
C THR A 179 -11.71 0.26 12.06
N THR A 180 -11.01 1.15 11.36
CA THR A 180 -9.87 0.82 10.49
C THR A 180 -8.62 1.46 11.07
N THR A 181 -7.56 0.68 11.22
CA THR A 181 -6.26 1.16 11.70
C THR A 181 -5.15 0.71 10.77
N VAL A 182 -4.13 1.54 10.61
CA VAL A 182 -2.93 1.22 9.83
C VAL A 182 -1.69 1.33 10.70
N SER A 183 -0.74 0.43 10.48
CA SER A 183 0.57 0.47 11.09
C SER A 183 1.64 0.03 10.10
N THR A 184 2.85 0.52 10.26
CA THR A 184 4.02 0.03 9.51
C THR A 184 4.19 -1.47 9.72
N ALA A 185 4.66 -2.19 8.69
CA ALA A 185 5.03 -3.60 8.85
C ALA A 185 6.32 -3.69 9.68
N LEU A 186 6.30 -4.57 10.69
CA LEU A 186 7.47 -4.88 11.53
C LEU A 186 8.32 -5.99 10.90
#